data_AF-A0A914P5D3-F1
#
_entry.id   AF-A0A914P5D3-F1
#
_cell.length_a   1.000
_cell.length_b   1.000
_cell.length_c   1.000
_cell.angle_alpha   90.00
_cell.angle_beta   90.00
_cell.angle_gamma   90.00
#
_symmetry.space_group_name_H-M   'P 1'
#
loop_
_entity.id
_entity.type
_entity.pdbx_description
1 polymer ?
#
loop_
_entity_poly.entity_id
_entity_poly.type
_entity_poly.pdbx_seq_one_letter_code
_entity_poly.pdbx_strand_id
1 'polypeptide(L)'
;MQDLTLLILIVSAIISLTLSFLLPKEDENVNGHDKHEVKSWIEGAAILIFVAVVVLVTALIDYTKERQFRETLENTKIFKYLLFIDYFQSKDKSENNKKIAVIRQGFEIEIPVDELVVGDIAQIKCGDILPVDGIIIQSTDLRIDESSLMGESHWIRKSAEYDPMLLSGTNVMEGNGRMLVTAVGVHSQTGIVLTLLGAAADNKKFTVKQG
;
A
#
# COMPACT_ATOMS: atom_id res chain seq x y z
N MET A 1 -12.50 6.20 20.52
CA MET A 1 -12.74 5.64 21.88
C MET A 1 -12.41 6.63 23.00
N GLN A 2 -11.31 7.41 22.94
CA GLN A 2 -10.95 8.38 24.00
C GLN A 2 -11.86 9.63 24.03
N ASP A 3 -12.37 10.08 22.89
CA ASP A 3 -13.29 11.23 22.83
C ASP A 3 -14.61 10.97 23.56
N LEU A 4 -15.11 9.72 23.55
CA LEU A 4 -16.39 9.38 24.17
C LEU A 4 -16.30 9.41 25.71
N THR A 5 -15.22 8.88 26.29
CA THR A 5 -15.03 8.91 27.75
C THR A 5 -14.80 10.32 28.28
N LEU A 6 -14.07 11.15 27.52
CA LEU A 6 -13.85 12.55 27.89
C LEU A 6 -15.14 13.38 27.77
N LEU A 7 -15.92 13.17 26.70
CA LEU A 7 -17.21 13.81 26.49
C LEU A 7 -18.20 13.47 27.62
N ILE A 8 -18.27 12.20 28.04
CA ILE A 8 -19.17 11.76 29.12
C ILE A 8 -18.79 12.43 30.45
N LEU A 9 -17.50 12.55 30.77
CA LEU A 9 -17.04 13.23 31.98
C LEU A 9 -17.38 14.74 31.98
N ILE A 10 -17.21 15.41 30.85
CA ILE A 10 -17.55 16.85 30.71
C ILE A 10 -19.06 17.06 30.85
N VAL A 11 -19.88 16.23 30.20
CA VAL A 11 -21.35 16.33 30.28
C VAL A 11 -21.82 16.07 31.72
N SER A 12 -21.26 15.08 32.41
CA SER A 12 -21.57 14.82 33.83
C SER A 12 -21.24 16.00 34.74
N ALA A 13 -20.08 16.65 34.52
CA ALA A 13 -19.67 17.81 35.32
C ALA A 13 -20.61 19.02 35.11
N ILE A 14 -21.04 19.27 33.87
CA ILE A 14 -21.97 20.36 33.54
C ILE A 14 -23.35 20.12 34.18
N ILE A 15 -23.85 18.88 34.14
CA ILE A 15 -25.15 18.51 34.73
C ILE A 15 -25.10 18.70 36.26
N SER A 16 -24.04 18.22 36.92
CA SER A 16 -23.87 18.41 38.37
C SER A 16 -23.75 19.88 38.79
N LEU A 17 -23.03 20.70 38.01
CA LEU A 17 -22.92 22.14 38.23
C LEU A 17 -24.29 22.83 38.09
N THR A 18 -25.07 22.46 37.07
CA THR A 18 -26.37 23.08 36.77
C THR A 18 -27.42 22.73 37.83
N LEU A 19 -27.48 21.46 38.25
CA LEU A 19 -28.38 21.02 39.34
C LEU A 19 -28.05 21.69 40.67
N SER A 20 -26.76 21.89 40.97
CA SER A 20 -26.30 22.56 42.18
C SER A 20 -26.72 24.03 42.24
N PHE A 21 -26.77 24.73 41.10
CA PHE A 21 -27.18 26.14 41.03
C PHE A 21 -28.71 26.32 40.98
N LEU A 22 -29.46 25.33 40.49
CA LEU A 22 -30.90 25.46 40.26
C LEU A 22 -31.75 24.95 41.43
N LEU A 23 -31.22 24.06 42.27
CA LEU A 23 -31.90 23.59 43.49
C LEU A 23 -31.40 24.36 44.72
N PRO A 24 -32.18 25.27 45.32
CA PRO A 24 -31.88 25.73 46.66
C PRO A 24 -32.00 24.52 47.58
N LYS A 25 -30.91 24.21 48.28
CA LYS A 25 -30.82 23.10 49.22
C LYS A 25 -31.83 23.35 50.34
N GLU A 26 -32.91 22.57 50.40
CA GLU A 26 -33.78 22.56 51.58
C GLU A 26 -32.99 21.95 52.73
N ASP A 27 -32.56 22.80 53.66
CA ASP A 27 -31.86 22.40 54.87
C ASP A 27 -32.86 21.70 55.82
N GLU A 28 -32.79 20.37 55.92
CA GLU A 28 -33.37 19.68 57.08
C GLU A 28 -32.58 20.09 58.33
N ASN A 29 -33.24 20.85 59.19
CA ASN A 29 -32.77 21.37 60.46
C ASN A 29 -32.28 20.26 61.41
N VAL A 30 -30.99 20.25 61.74
CA VAL A 30 -30.49 19.82 63.06
C VAL A 30 -29.41 20.80 63.53
N ASN A 31 -29.85 21.76 64.35
CA ASN A 31 -29.14 22.56 65.36
C ASN A 31 -27.61 22.75 65.25
N GLY A 32 -27.20 24.01 65.06
CA GLY A 32 -26.04 24.58 65.79
C GLY A 32 -25.02 25.38 64.97
N HIS A 33 -24.98 26.68 65.26
CA HIS A 33 -23.88 27.64 65.07
C HIS A 33 -23.46 28.05 63.63
N ASP A 34 -24.05 29.15 63.17
CA ASP A 34 -23.40 30.36 62.63
C ASP A 34 -22.06 30.19 61.90
N LYS A 35 -22.07 29.73 60.63
CA LYS A 35 -21.07 30.09 59.58
C LYS A 35 -21.63 29.86 58.15
N HIS A 36 -22.66 30.58 57.71
CA HIS A 36 -23.34 30.25 56.44
C HIS A 36 -23.14 31.18 55.22
N GLU A 37 -22.31 32.22 55.27
CA GLU A 37 -22.12 33.09 54.08
C GLU A 37 -20.83 32.85 53.27
N VAL A 38 -19.88 32.05 53.76
CA VAL A 38 -18.57 31.90 53.09
C VAL A 38 -18.46 30.61 52.26
N LYS A 39 -19.49 29.75 52.27
CA LYS A 39 -19.40 28.41 51.66
C LYS A 39 -19.83 28.34 50.19
N SER A 40 -20.69 29.25 49.71
CA SER A 40 -21.24 29.16 48.34
C SER A 40 -20.26 29.56 47.23
N TRP A 41 -19.39 30.55 47.42
CA TRP A 41 -18.42 30.95 46.38
C TRP A 41 -17.25 29.97 46.25
N ILE A 42 -16.88 29.32 47.36
CA ILE A 42 -15.79 28.35 47.42
C ILE A 42 -16.11 27.12 46.54
N GLU A 43 -17.40 26.76 46.45
CA GLU A 43 -17.87 25.62 45.68
C GLU A 43 -17.78 25.89 44.17
N GLY A 44 -18.13 27.10 43.71
CA GLY A 44 -17.95 27.51 42.31
C GLY A 44 -16.48 27.67 41.91
N ALA A 45 -15.65 28.23 42.80
CA ALA A 45 -14.21 28.35 42.56
C ALA A 45 -13.51 26.99 42.46
N ALA A 46 -13.94 26.01 43.26
CA ALA A 46 -13.41 24.65 43.22
C ALA A 46 -13.66 23.97 41.86
N ILE A 47 -14.83 24.20 41.25
CA ILE A 47 -15.18 23.58 39.97
C ILE A 47 -14.40 24.23 38.81
N LEU A 48 -14.21 25.55 38.82
CA LEU A 48 -13.40 26.23 37.80
C LEU A 48 -11.93 25.76 37.82
N ILE A 49 -11.35 25.59 39.01
CA ILE A 49 -9.98 25.07 39.15
C ILE A 49 -9.90 23.62 38.66
N PHE A 50 -10.90 22.79 38.99
CA PHE A 50 -10.95 21.40 38.53
C PHE A 50 -11.01 21.30 37.01
N VAL A 51 -11.89 22.08 36.36
CA VAL A 51 -12.01 22.10 34.89
C VAL A 51 -10.73 22.58 34.23
N ALA A 52 -10.09 23.62 34.76
CA ALA A 52 -8.83 24.13 34.22
C ALA A 52 -7.70 23.08 34.26
N VAL A 53 -7.60 22.33 35.37
CA VAL A 53 -6.61 21.25 35.50
C VAL A 53 -6.91 20.10 34.53
N VAL A 54 -8.18 19.70 34.39
CA VAL A 54 -8.57 18.64 33.46
C VAL A 54 -8.26 19.01 32.01
N VAL A 55 -8.61 20.23 31.57
CA VAL A 55 -8.31 20.70 30.20
C VAL A 55 -6.81 20.76 29.95
N LEU A 56 -6.02 21.22 30.92
CA LEU A 56 -4.56 21.26 30.81
C LEU A 56 -3.98 19.85 30.69
N VAL A 57 -4.40 18.92 31.53
CA VAL A 57 -3.94 17.52 31.51
C VAL A 57 -4.32 16.85 30.19
N THR A 58 -5.54 17.04 29.71
CA THR A 58 -5.97 16.51 28.40
C THR A 58 -5.16 17.10 27.26
N ALA A 59 -4.94 18.43 27.25
CA ALA A 59 -4.13 19.08 26.23
C ALA A 59 -2.67 18.57 26.24
N LEU A 60 -2.09 18.33 27.41
CA LEU A 60 -0.77 17.73 27.53
C LEU A 60 -0.75 16.28 27.03
N ILE A 61 -1.75 15.48 27.38
CA ILE A 61 -1.89 14.10 26.91
C ILE A 61 -2.01 14.07 25.38
N ASP A 62 -2.87 14.90 24.79
CA ASP A 62 -3.07 14.91 23.34
C ASP A 62 -1.84 15.45 22.60
N TYR A 63 -1.15 16.45 23.17
CA TYR A 63 0.13 16.93 22.66
C TYR A 63 1.22 15.84 22.69
N THR A 64 1.27 15.02 23.74
CA THR A 64 2.23 13.90 23.81
C THR A 64 1.91 12.78 22.81
N LYS A 65 0.64 12.47 22.58
CA LYS A 65 0.21 11.47 21.58
C LYS A 65 0.53 11.91 20.16
N GLU A 66 0.32 13.19 19.83
CA GLU A 66 0.56 13.69 18.48
C GLU A 66 2.04 13.65 18.09
N ARG A 67 2.96 13.86 19.06
CA ARG A 67 4.40 13.67 18.83
C ARG A 67 4.75 12.22 18.53
N GLN A 68 4.22 11.28 19.30
CA GLN A 68 4.50 9.84 19.12
C GLN A 68 3.98 9.31 17.78
N PHE A 69 2.84 9.84 17.30
CA PHE A 69 2.31 9.48 15.99
C PHE A 69 3.18 10.01 14.84
N ARG A 70 3.69 11.25 14.97
CA ARG A 70 4.57 11.85 13.96
C ARG A 70 5.90 11.11 13.84
N GLU A 71 6.52 10.74 14.96
CA GLU A 71 7.74 9.95 14.97
C GLU A 71 7.53 8.54 14.38
N THR A 72 6.42 7.89 14.69
CA THR A 72 6.07 6.58 14.11
C THR A 72 5.85 6.67 12.61
N LEU A 73 5.24 7.76 12.12
CA LEU A 73 5.02 7.98 10.70
C LEU A 73 6.30 8.30 9.92
N GLU A 74 7.21 9.09 10.48
CA GLU A 74 8.50 9.39 9.84
C GLU A 74 9.41 8.16 9.81
N ASN A 75 9.49 7.42 10.92
CA ASN A 75 10.27 6.18 10.97
C ASN A 75 9.69 5.10 10.06
N THR A 76 8.35 5.01 9.93
CA THR A 76 7.73 4.09 8.97
C THR A 76 8.02 4.48 7.52
N LYS A 77 8.08 5.79 7.19
CA LYS A 77 8.47 6.24 5.86
C LYS A 77 9.92 5.88 5.56
N ILE A 78 10.86 6.22 6.45
CA ILE A 78 12.29 5.92 6.27
C ILE A 78 12.51 4.41 6.19
N PHE A 79 11.90 3.63 7.08
CA PHE A 79 11.99 2.17 7.05
C PHE A 79 11.38 1.60 5.78
N LYS A 80 10.22 2.09 5.30
CA LYS A 80 9.63 1.68 4.00
C LYS A 80 10.54 2.07 2.83
N TYR A 81 11.16 3.24 2.83
CA TYR A 81 12.10 3.67 1.79
C TYR A 81 13.36 2.79 1.76
N LEU A 82 13.91 2.47 2.94
CA LEU A 82 15.06 1.57 3.06
C LEU A 82 14.70 0.14 2.64
N LEU A 83 13.54 -0.38 3.05
CA LEU A 83 13.03 -1.68 2.61
C LEU A 83 12.72 -1.69 1.12
N PHE A 84 12.26 -0.57 0.55
CA PHE A 84 12.00 -0.45 -0.88
C PHE A 84 13.30 -0.50 -1.69
N ILE A 85 14.35 0.19 -1.23
CA ILE A 85 15.68 0.14 -1.88
C ILE A 85 16.24 -1.29 -1.81
N ASP A 86 16.18 -1.93 -0.64
CA ASP A 86 16.68 -3.30 -0.46
C ASP A 86 15.84 -4.34 -1.23
N TYR A 87 14.51 -4.17 -1.26
CA TYR A 87 13.59 -4.99 -2.05
C TYR A 87 13.86 -4.86 -3.55
N PHE A 88 14.09 -3.65 -4.05
CA PHE A 88 14.40 -3.41 -5.47
C PHE A 88 15.75 -4.02 -5.85
N GLN A 89 16.76 -3.86 -5.00
CA GLN A 89 18.10 -4.41 -5.22
C GLN A 89 18.16 -5.95 -5.10
N SER A 90 17.26 -6.54 -4.30
CA SER A 90 17.13 -7.98 -4.14
C SER A 90 16.38 -8.64 -5.31
N LYS A 91 15.44 -7.94 -5.95
CA LYS A 91 14.67 -8.45 -7.09
C LYS A 91 15.54 -8.65 -8.33
N ASP A 92 16.49 -7.74 -8.58
CA ASP A 92 17.51 -7.88 -9.65
C ASP A 92 18.30 -9.19 -9.50
N LYS A 93 18.70 -9.55 -8.28
CA LYS A 93 19.69 -10.61 -8.08
C LYS A 93 19.18 -12.04 -8.32
N SER A 94 17.86 -12.24 -8.38
CA SER A 94 17.27 -13.58 -8.56
C SER A 94 16.78 -13.86 -10.00
N GLU A 95 16.63 -12.85 -10.86
CA GLU A 95 16.27 -13.04 -12.29
C GLU A 95 17.47 -12.92 -13.25
N ASN A 96 18.60 -12.35 -12.81
CA ASN A 96 19.81 -12.06 -13.60
C ASN A 96 20.59 -13.27 -14.17
N ASN A 97 20.03 -14.47 -14.23
CA ASN A 97 20.68 -15.61 -14.90
C ASN A 97 19.83 -16.28 -15.98
N LYS A 98 18.66 -15.73 -16.31
CA LYS A 98 17.94 -16.15 -17.52
C LYS A 98 18.66 -15.56 -18.73
N LYS A 99 19.23 -16.44 -19.55
CA LYS A 99 19.83 -16.09 -20.83
C LYS A 99 18.85 -16.45 -21.93
N ILE A 100 18.83 -15.64 -22.97
CA ILE A 100 18.05 -15.88 -24.19
C ILE A 100 18.97 -15.83 -25.40
N ALA A 101 18.75 -16.74 -26.34
CA ALA A 101 19.47 -16.74 -27.60
C ALA A 101 18.87 -15.69 -28.53
N VAL A 102 19.70 -14.78 -29.02
CA VAL A 102 19.33 -13.75 -30.00
C VAL A 102 20.24 -13.82 -31.23
N ILE A 103 19.73 -13.36 -32.37
CA ILE A 103 20.49 -13.30 -33.62
C ILE A 103 20.89 -11.84 -33.86
N ARG A 104 22.15 -11.52 -33.63
CA ARG A 104 22.74 -10.20 -33.96
C ARG A 104 23.82 -10.40 -35.02
N GLN A 105 23.79 -9.56 -36.06
CA GLN A 105 24.74 -9.62 -37.18
C GLN A 105 24.84 -11.00 -37.87
N GLY A 106 23.76 -11.80 -37.81
CA GLY A 106 23.69 -13.14 -38.39
C GLY A 106 24.25 -14.26 -37.52
N PHE A 107 24.76 -13.97 -36.32
CA PHE A 107 25.26 -14.96 -35.36
C PHE A 107 24.29 -15.14 -34.19
N GLU A 108 24.06 -16.39 -33.78
CA GLU A 108 23.32 -16.72 -32.56
C GLU A 108 24.23 -16.48 -31.35
N ILE A 109 23.81 -15.58 -30.46
CA ILE A 109 24.51 -15.23 -29.23
C ILE A 109 23.53 -15.35 -28.06
N GLU A 110 23.99 -15.91 -26.94
CA GLU A 110 23.21 -15.89 -25.70
C GLU A 110 23.53 -14.63 -24.91
N ILE A 111 22.52 -13.80 -24.68
CA ILE A 111 22.61 -12.60 -23.87
C ILE A 111 21.70 -12.71 -22.65
N PRO A 112 22.02 -12.04 -21.53
CA PRO A 112 21.09 -11.90 -20.43
C PRO A 112 19.84 -11.15 -20.88
N VAL A 113 18.68 -11.47 -20.28
CA VAL A 113 17.40 -10.84 -20.61
C VAL A 113 17.44 -9.31 -20.44
N ASP A 114 18.24 -8.79 -19.51
CA ASP A 114 18.35 -7.35 -19.24
C ASP A 114 19.05 -6.56 -20.37
N GLU A 115 19.83 -7.23 -21.22
CA GLU A 115 20.49 -6.65 -22.38
C GLU A 115 19.65 -6.74 -23.67
N LEU A 116 18.44 -7.29 -23.57
CA LEU A 116 17.53 -7.46 -24.70
C LEU A 116 16.89 -6.11 -25.05
N VAL A 117 16.95 -5.74 -26.33
CA VAL A 117 16.41 -4.46 -26.82
C VAL A 117 15.39 -4.67 -27.92
N VAL A 118 14.55 -3.65 -28.12
CA VAL A 118 13.59 -3.62 -29.23
C VAL A 118 14.35 -3.71 -30.56
N GLY A 119 13.86 -4.56 -31.46
CA GLY A 119 14.49 -4.84 -32.75
C GLY A 119 15.44 -6.04 -32.76
N ASP A 120 15.76 -6.63 -31.60
CA ASP A 120 16.48 -7.90 -31.56
C ASP A 120 15.61 -9.04 -32.15
N ILE A 121 16.27 -10.04 -32.74
CA ILE A 121 15.62 -11.27 -33.17
C ILE A 121 15.89 -12.32 -32.10
N ALA A 122 14.90 -12.65 -31.30
CA ALA A 122 14.99 -13.65 -30.25
C ALA A 122 14.59 -15.04 -30.76
N GLN A 123 15.33 -16.07 -30.36
CA GLN A 123 15.02 -17.45 -30.66
C GLN A 123 14.20 -18.05 -29.53
N ILE A 124 13.14 -18.77 -29.91
CA ILE A 124 12.15 -19.32 -29.00
C ILE A 124 12.26 -20.84 -29.03
N LYS A 125 12.34 -21.47 -27.86
CA LYS A 125 12.39 -22.91 -27.68
C LYS A 125 11.26 -23.39 -26.77
N CYS A 126 10.91 -24.66 -26.92
CA CYS A 126 9.93 -25.31 -26.04
C CYS A 126 10.43 -25.30 -24.59
N GLY A 127 9.54 -24.92 -23.66
CA GLY A 127 9.82 -24.74 -22.24
C GLY A 127 10.27 -23.34 -21.84
N ASP A 128 10.47 -22.43 -22.81
CA ASP A 128 10.85 -21.04 -22.52
C ASP A 128 9.64 -20.26 -22.01
N ILE A 129 9.87 -19.43 -20.99
CA ILE A 129 8.94 -18.36 -20.60
C ILE A 129 9.38 -17.11 -21.34
N LEU A 130 8.49 -16.51 -22.13
CA LEU A 130 8.81 -15.34 -22.94
C LEU A 130 9.04 -14.12 -22.03
N PRO A 131 10.24 -13.51 -22.03
CA PRO A 131 10.52 -12.37 -21.16
C PRO A 131 9.99 -11.04 -21.72
N VAL A 132 9.74 -10.98 -23.03
CA VAL A 132 9.41 -9.76 -23.77
C VAL A 132 8.30 -10.01 -24.78
N ASP A 133 7.68 -8.93 -25.23
CA ASP A 133 6.69 -8.99 -26.30
C ASP A 133 7.38 -9.01 -27.67
N GLY A 134 6.77 -9.70 -28.63
CA GLY A 134 7.33 -9.78 -29.97
C GLY A 134 6.37 -10.25 -31.04
N ILE A 135 6.84 -10.21 -32.28
CA ILE A 135 6.12 -10.68 -33.47
C ILE A 135 6.90 -11.85 -34.08
N ILE A 136 6.23 -12.96 -34.34
CA ILE A 136 6.81 -14.14 -34.98
C ILE A 136 7.25 -13.79 -36.40
N ILE A 137 8.52 -14.05 -36.68
CA ILE A 137 9.09 -13.99 -38.03
C ILE A 137 9.07 -15.39 -38.66
N GLN A 138 9.33 -16.41 -37.84
CA GLN A 138 9.39 -17.80 -38.27
C GLN A 138 8.96 -18.71 -37.13
N SER A 139 8.14 -19.72 -37.41
CA SER A 139 7.69 -20.69 -36.40
C SER A 139 7.50 -22.07 -36.99
N THR A 140 7.70 -23.11 -36.18
CA THR A 140 7.37 -24.50 -36.52
C THR A 140 6.56 -25.09 -35.36
N ASP A 141 5.27 -25.36 -35.63
CA ASP A 141 4.29 -25.91 -34.69
C ASP A 141 4.27 -25.23 -33.29
N LEU A 142 4.39 -23.90 -33.27
CA LEU A 142 4.47 -23.12 -32.03
C LEU A 142 3.13 -23.10 -31.29
N ARG A 143 3.15 -23.62 -30.05
CA ARG A 143 2.00 -23.60 -29.13
C ARG A 143 2.38 -22.92 -27.84
N ILE A 144 1.52 -22.00 -27.40
CA ILE A 144 1.79 -21.17 -26.23
C ILE A 144 0.63 -21.29 -25.26
N ASP A 145 0.96 -21.34 -23.98
CA ASP A 145 0.01 -21.23 -22.88
C ASP A 145 -0.10 -19.78 -22.43
N GLU A 146 -1.28 -19.19 -22.67
CA GLU A 146 -1.65 -17.84 -22.26
C GLU A 146 -2.44 -17.82 -20.94
N SER A 147 -2.47 -18.95 -20.20
CA SER A 147 -3.14 -19.08 -18.91
C SER A 147 -2.70 -18.03 -17.88
N SER A 148 -1.42 -17.66 -17.92
CA SER A 148 -0.85 -16.66 -17.01
C SER A 148 -1.45 -15.27 -17.21
N LEU A 149 -2.02 -14.99 -18.39
CA LEU A 149 -2.65 -13.71 -18.72
C LEU A 149 -4.18 -13.77 -18.68
N MET A 150 -4.78 -14.88 -19.14
CA MET A 150 -6.24 -15.01 -19.27
C MET A 150 -6.92 -15.77 -18.13
N GLY A 151 -6.17 -16.47 -17.27
CA GLY A 151 -6.71 -17.18 -16.11
C GLY A 151 -7.35 -18.54 -16.41
N GLU A 152 -7.44 -18.95 -17.68
CA GLU A 152 -7.90 -20.27 -18.11
C GLU A 152 -6.79 -21.00 -18.89
N SER A 153 -6.58 -22.29 -18.60
CA SER A 153 -5.56 -23.10 -19.27
C SER A 153 -6.03 -23.50 -20.67
N HIS A 154 -5.64 -22.73 -21.69
CA HIS A 154 -5.89 -23.06 -23.08
C HIS A 154 -4.64 -22.79 -23.93
N TRP A 155 -4.27 -23.76 -24.75
CA TRP A 155 -3.04 -23.69 -25.54
C TRP A 155 -3.40 -23.20 -26.93
N ILE A 156 -2.78 -22.10 -27.36
CA ILE A 156 -3.11 -21.44 -28.62
C ILE A 156 -1.98 -21.69 -29.62
N ARG A 157 -2.35 -22.05 -30.85
CA ARG A 157 -1.39 -22.17 -31.96
C ARG A 157 -1.06 -20.79 -32.51
N LYS A 158 0.22 -20.47 -32.57
CA LYS A 158 0.73 -19.20 -33.08
C LYS A 158 1.50 -19.43 -34.37
N SER A 159 1.37 -18.51 -35.32
CA SER A 159 2.02 -18.55 -36.62
C SER A 159 2.19 -17.14 -37.16
N ALA A 160 3.22 -16.92 -37.97
CA ALA A 160 3.46 -15.64 -38.64
C ALA A 160 2.25 -15.14 -39.47
N GLU A 161 1.38 -16.04 -39.92
CA GLU A 161 0.28 -15.73 -40.86
C GLU A 161 -1.09 -15.48 -40.18
N TYR A 162 -1.39 -16.18 -39.08
CA TYR A 162 -2.72 -16.15 -38.45
C TYR A 162 -2.74 -15.36 -37.15
N ASP A 163 -1.72 -15.56 -36.30
CA ASP A 163 -1.60 -14.92 -35.00
C ASP A 163 -0.12 -14.80 -34.64
N PRO A 164 0.55 -13.75 -35.15
CA PRO A 164 1.99 -13.63 -35.03
C PRO A 164 2.42 -13.02 -33.69
N MET A 165 1.48 -12.57 -32.84
CA MET A 165 1.84 -11.83 -31.63
C MET A 165 2.17 -12.75 -30.47
N LEU A 166 3.30 -12.47 -29.82
CA LEU A 166 3.80 -13.14 -28.65
C LEU A 166 3.86 -12.18 -27.48
N LEU A 167 3.35 -12.62 -26.34
CA LEU A 167 3.20 -11.80 -25.15
C LEU A 167 4.16 -12.27 -24.07
N SER A 168 4.78 -11.33 -23.37
CA SER A 168 5.64 -11.59 -22.24
C SER A 168 4.86 -12.29 -21.12
N GLY A 169 5.54 -13.15 -20.37
CA GLY A 169 4.96 -13.94 -19.28
C GLY A 169 4.16 -15.17 -19.73
N THR A 170 4.07 -15.43 -21.04
CA THR A 170 3.47 -16.66 -21.58
C THR A 170 4.52 -17.77 -21.68
N ASN A 171 4.07 -19.03 -21.65
CA ASN A 171 4.95 -20.20 -21.66
C ASN A 171 4.85 -20.95 -23.01
N VAL A 172 6.00 -21.30 -23.58
CA VAL A 172 6.07 -22.04 -24.83
C VAL A 172 5.93 -23.54 -24.54
N MET A 173 4.79 -24.10 -24.92
CA MET A 173 4.45 -25.49 -24.63
C MET A 173 5.01 -26.47 -25.65
N GLU A 174 5.09 -26.05 -26.91
CA GLU A 174 5.56 -26.89 -28.02
C GLU A 174 6.09 -26.04 -29.16
N GLY A 175 6.98 -26.62 -29.96
CA GLY A 175 7.54 -26.00 -31.15
C GLY A 175 8.74 -25.11 -30.87
N ASN A 176 9.17 -24.41 -31.92
CA ASN A 176 10.27 -23.46 -31.89
C ASN A 176 10.05 -22.36 -32.93
N GLY A 177 10.80 -21.27 -32.80
CA GLY A 177 10.66 -20.14 -33.71
C GLY A 177 11.64 -19.02 -33.48
N ARG A 178 11.43 -17.94 -34.22
CA ARG A 178 12.14 -16.68 -34.13
C ARG A 178 11.10 -15.56 -34.06
N MET A 179 11.30 -14.63 -33.14
CA MET A 179 10.48 -13.43 -33.02
C MET A 179 11.30 -12.17 -33.08
N LEU A 180 10.71 -11.11 -33.62
CA LEU A 180 11.19 -9.74 -33.50
C LEU A 180 10.71 -9.16 -32.18
N VAL A 181 11.63 -8.67 -31.36
CA VAL A 181 11.29 -8.02 -30.09
C VAL A 181 10.65 -6.66 -30.34
N THR A 182 9.46 -6.43 -29.80
CA THR A 182 8.69 -5.18 -29.97
C THR A 182 8.64 -4.33 -28.70
N ALA A 183 8.56 -4.95 -27.51
CA ALA A 183 8.54 -4.23 -26.25
C ALA A 183 9.26 -5.00 -25.13
N VAL A 184 10.03 -4.28 -24.31
CA VAL A 184 10.87 -4.84 -23.24
C VAL A 184 10.61 -4.13 -21.91
N GLY A 185 10.90 -4.80 -20.79
CA GLY A 185 10.82 -4.23 -19.45
C GLY A 185 9.43 -3.67 -19.11
N VAL A 186 9.36 -2.44 -18.59
CA VAL A 186 8.10 -1.78 -18.17
C VAL A 186 7.11 -1.54 -19.31
N HIS A 187 7.57 -1.60 -20.56
CA HIS A 187 6.73 -1.38 -21.74
C HIS A 187 6.12 -2.67 -22.30
N SER A 188 6.54 -3.85 -21.81
CA SER A 188 5.88 -5.11 -22.17
C SER A 188 4.54 -5.27 -21.46
N GLN A 189 3.68 -6.17 -21.93
CA GLN A 189 2.39 -6.46 -21.30
C GLN A 189 2.55 -6.82 -19.82
N THR A 190 3.47 -7.73 -19.50
CA THR A 190 3.75 -8.10 -18.11
C THR A 190 4.32 -6.92 -17.33
N GLY A 191 5.17 -6.10 -17.94
CA GLY A 191 5.73 -4.90 -17.33
C GLY A 191 4.66 -3.86 -16.96
N ILE A 192 3.70 -3.63 -17.84
CA ILE A 192 2.57 -2.71 -17.61
C ILE A 192 1.69 -3.24 -16.49
N VAL A 193 1.30 -4.52 -16.54
CA VAL A 193 0.47 -5.15 -15.50
C VAL A 193 1.16 -5.08 -14.14
N LEU A 194 2.45 -5.37 -14.07
CA LEU A 194 3.24 -5.28 -12.84
C LEU A 194 3.33 -3.84 -12.32
N THR A 195 3.50 -2.86 -13.22
CA THR A 195 3.55 -1.43 -12.87
C THR A 195 2.21 -0.96 -12.30
N LEU A 196 1.10 -1.38 -12.91
CA LEU A 196 -0.25 -1.08 -12.44
C LEU A 196 -0.53 -1.70 -11.07
N LEU A 197 -0.13 -2.95 -10.84
CA LEU A 197 -0.26 -3.61 -9.54
C LEU A 197 0.60 -2.93 -8.47
N GLY A 198 1.82 -2.53 -8.81
CA GLY A 198 2.71 -1.76 -7.93
C GLY A 198 2.10 -0.40 -7.56
N ALA A 199 1.59 0.34 -8.53
CA ALA A 199 0.91 1.62 -8.31
C ALA A 199 -0.40 1.46 -7.50
N ALA A 200 -1.16 0.39 -7.74
CA ALA A 200 -2.37 0.07 -6.98
C ALA A 200 -2.07 -0.29 -5.52
N ALA A 201 -0.94 -0.95 -5.24
CA ALA A 201 -0.48 -1.24 -3.88
C ALA A 201 -0.14 0.05 -3.09
N ASP A 202 0.36 1.09 -3.77
CA ASP A 202 0.57 2.41 -3.16
C ASP A 202 -0.75 3.19 -2.99
N ASN A 203 -1.72 3.03 -3.88
CA ASN A 203 -3.02 3.70 -3.79
C ASN A 203 -3.94 3.14 -2.69
N LYS A 204 -3.86 1.83 -2.38
CA LYS A 204 -4.58 1.24 -1.23
C LYS A 204 -4.13 1.82 0.13
N LYS A 205 -2.96 2.44 0.22
CA LYS A 205 -2.53 3.13 1.46
C LYS A 205 -3.20 4.48 1.67
N PHE A 206 -3.73 5.10 0.62
CA PHE A 206 -4.45 6.38 0.74
C PHE A 206 -5.92 6.18 1.15
N THR A 207 -6.57 5.10 0.75
CA THR A 207 -7.98 4.84 1.08
C THR A 207 -8.20 4.28 2.50
N VAL A 208 -7.21 3.55 3.05
CA VAL A 208 -7.29 3.03 4.44
C VAL A 208 -7.08 4.13 5.50
N LYS A 209 -6.67 5.35 5.11
CA LYS A 209 -6.56 6.49 6.03
C LYS A 209 -7.81 7.37 6.12
N GLN A 210 -8.90 7.04 5.44
CA GLN A 210 -10.17 7.79 5.51
C GLN A 210 -11.38 6.96 5.95
N GLY A 211 -11.16 5.82 6.62
CA GLY A 211 -12.22 5.04 7.27
C GLY A 211 -12.11 5.11 8.78
#